data_AF-A0A7X8FEW4-F1
#
_entry.id   AF-A0A7X8FEW4-F1
#
_cell.length_a   1.000
_cell.length_b   1.000
_cell.length_c   1.000
_cell.angle_alpha   90.00
_cell.angle_beta   90.00
_cell.angle_gamma   90.00
#
_symmetry.space_group_name_H-M   'P 1'
#
loop_
_entity.id
_entity.type
_entity.pdbx_description
1 polymer ?
#
loop_
_entity_poly.entity_id
_entity_poly.type
_entity_poly.pdbx_seq_one_letter_code
_entity_poly.pdbx_strand_id
1 'polypeptide(L)'
;MDYEILKKADQVTRDNLLRQELGSEKCKILDKYQLRSNSRLYWERYQSHYPVQEYFSHKFVKKASPLGIIFHIYRLCYGKVKYFEQNWDDFSPCIYNWQQESFVETELYDMEYIKHLSTGIIFDLRNLARINKYEDFVTLCNYLEDQQNRFTLAFIAEPTLKQISE
;
A
#
# COMPACT_ATOMS: atom_id res chain seq x y z
N MET A 1 -25.64 -6.59 -8.63
CA MET A 1 -26.20 -5.61 -7.68
C MET A 1 -26.76 -4.43 -8.47
N ASP A 2 -27.97 -3.97 -8.14
CA ASP A 2 -28.55 -2.78 -8.76
C ASP A 2 -28.02 -1.52 -8.05
N TYR A 3 -27.17 -0.77 -8.76
CA TYR A 3 -26.54 0.42 -8.21
C TYR A 3 -27.51 1.60 -8.08
N GLU A 4 -28.62 1.65 -8.83
CA GLU A 4 -29.60 2.73 -8.70
C GLU A 4 -30.40 2.62 -7.41
N ILE A 5 -30.64 1.39 -6.94
CA ILE A 5 -31.25 1.14 -5.62
C ILE A 5 -30.27 1.56 -4.51
N LEU A 6 -28.99 1.22 -4.62
CA LEU A 6 -27.98 1.57 -3.61
C LEU A 6 -27.80 3.07 -3.41
N LYS A 7 -27.89 3.86 -4.48
CA LYS A 7 -27.79 5.33 -4.41
C LYS A 7 -28.89 5.95 -3.55
N LYS A 8 -30.04 5.28 -3.44
CA LYS A 8 -31.22 5.70 -2.66
C LYS A 8 -31.31 5.05 -1.29
N ALA A 9 -30.53 4.00 -1.03
CA ALA A 9 -30.49 3.33 0.26
C ALA A 9 -29.91 4.25 1.35
N ASP A 10 -30.24 3.96 2.61
CA ASP A 10 -29.58 4.59 3.75
C ASP A 10 -28.09 4.21 3.80
N GLN A 11 -27.32 4.97 4.57
CA GLN A 11 -25.87 4.82 4.68
C GLN A 11 -25.45 3.41 5.11
N VAL A 12 -26.12 2.84 6.11
CA VAL A 12 -25.74 1.56 6.71
C VAL A 12 -26.00 0.43 5.73
N THR A 13 -27.19 0.41 5.13
CA THR A 13 -27.55 -0.57 4.10
C THR A 13 -26.60 -0.50 2.90
N ARG A 14 -26.30 0.71 2.42
CA ARG A 14 -25.39 0.90 1.29
C ARG A 14 -23.98 0.40 1.61
N ASP A 15 -23.40 0.77 2.75
CA ASP A 15 -22.06 0.34 3.14
C ASP A 15 -21.96 -1.17 3.27
N ASN A 16 -22.94 -1.81 3.91
CA ASN A 16 -22.96 -3.26 4.08
C ASN A 16 -22.96 -3.99 2.74
N LEU A 17 -23.83 -3.58 1.82
CA LEU A 17 -23.93 -4.20 0.49
C LEU A 17 -22.69 -3.97 -0.36
N LEU A 18 -22.11 -2.76 -0.33
CA LEU A 18 -20.88 -2.47 -1.06
C LEU A 18 -19.68 -3.24 -0.48
N ARG A 19 -19.55 -3.35 0.85
CA ARG A 19 -18.46 -4.07 1.52
C ARG A 19 -18.46 -5.56 1.19
N GLN A 20 -19.63 -6.18 1.00
CA GLN A 20 -19.74 -7.57 0.56
C GLN A 20 -19.03 -7.83 -0.79
N GLU A 21 -18.87 -6.83 -1.65
CA GLU A 21 -18.17 -6.98 -2.93
C GLU A 21 -16.63 -6.85 -2.84
N LEU A 22 -16.09 -6.38 -1.71
CA LEU A 22 -14.68 -5.94 -1.63
C LEU A 22 -13.75 -6.94 -0.94
N GLY A 23 -14.29 -7.92 -0.21
CA GLY A 23 -13.49 -8.83 0.61
C GLY A 23 -12.91 -8.18 1.87
N SER A 24 -12.36 -9.00 2.76
CA SER A 24 -11.93 -8.59 4.10
C SER A 24 -10.82 -7.53 4.07
N GLU A 25 -9.77 -7.74 3.28
CA GLU A 25 -8.58 -6.88 3.31
C GLU A 25 -8.88 -5.45 2.86
N LYS A 26 -9.68 -5.29 1.79
CA LYS A 26 -10.14 -3.96 1.35
C LYS A 26 -11.03 -3.30 2.40
N CYS A 27 -11.88 -4.07 3.09
CA CYS A 27 -12.68 -3.53 4.18
C CYS A 27 -11.82 -3.02 5.34
N LYS A 28 -10.76 -3.75 5.73
CA LYS A 28 -9.80 -3.28 6.75
C LYS A 28 -9.16 -1.94 6.35
N ILE A 29 -8.83 -1.75 5.07
CA ILE A 29 -8.32 -0.46 4.56
C ILE A 29 -9.39 0.64 4.73
N LEU A 30 -10.63 0.39 4.31
CA LEU A 30 -11.73 1.35 4.48
C LEU A 30 -11.92 1.74 5.96
N ASP A 31 -11.79 0.77 6.87
CA ASP A 31 -11.92 0.98 8.32
C ASP A 31 -10.76 1.80 8.89
N LYS A 32 -9.51 1.48 8.51
CA LYS A 32 -8.32 2.26 8.92
C LYS A 32 -8.48 3.76 8.59
N TYR A 33 -8.96 4.06 7.39
CA TYR A 33 -9.13 5.44 6.93
C TYR A 33 -10.51 6.03 7.26
N GLN A 34 -11.35 5.31 8.00
CA GLN A 34 -12.70 5.73 8.42
C GLN A 34 -13.56 6.18 7.24
N LEU A 35 -13.54 5.40 6.15
CA LEU A 35 -14.24 5.70 4.91
C LEU A 35 -15.65 5.10 4.91
N ARG A 36 -16.61 5.91 4.47
CA ARG A 36 -18.01 5.53 4.26
C ARG A 36 -18.44 5.83 2.82
N SER A 37 -19.43 5.12 2.30
CA SER A 37 -19.90 5.36 0.93
C SER A 37 -20.95 6.48 0.87
N ASN A 38 -20.93 7.31 -0.18
CA ASN A 38 -21.96 8.32 -0.39
C ASN A 38 -22.98 7.91 -1.47
N SER A 39 -24.00 8.74 -1.68
CA SER A 39 -25.06 8.51 -2.69
C SER A 39 -24.55 8.51 -4.13
N ARG A 40 -23.32 8.95 -4.40
CA ARG A 40 -22.64 8.84 -5.70
C ARG A 40 -21.81 7.56 -5.81
N LEU A 41 -21.82 6.71 -4.78
CA LEU A 41 -21.01 5.49 -4.65
C LEU A 41 -19.51 5.79 -4.63
N TYR A 42 -19.12 6.92 -4.03
CA TYR A 42 -17.74 7.22 -3.67
C TYR A 42 -17.49 6.91 -2.21
N TRP A 43 -16.27 6.51 -1.90
CA TRP A 43 -15.79 6.40 -0.53
C TRP A 43 -15.23 7.74 -0.09
N GLU A 44 -15.78 8.27 0.99
CA GLU A 44 -15.45 9.59 1.54
C GLU A 44 -15.13 9.48 3.03
N ARG A 45 -14.31 10.42 3.52
CA ARG A 45 -14.08 10.62 4.94
C ARG A 45 -14.96 11.75 5.43
N TYR A 46 -15.76 11.47 6.46
CA TYR A 46 -16.59 12.47 7.13
C TYR A 46 -16.04 12.78 8.52
N GLN A 47 -15.81 14.07 8.77
CA GLN A 47 -15.44 14.59 10.09
C GLN A 47 -16.26 15.86 10.34
N SER A 48 -16.86 15.99 11.51
CA SER A 48 -17.85 17.05 11.82
C SER A 48 -17.34 18.49 11.61
N HIS A 49 -16.02 18.70 11.59
CA HIS A 49 -15.38 20.02 11.50
C HIS A 49 -14.46 20.18 10.29
N TYR A 50 -14.45 19.22 9.36
CA TYR A 50 -13.62 19.28 8.16
C TYR A 50 -14.45 19.08 6.91
N PRO A 51 -14.04 19.64 5.76
CA PRO A 51 -14.66 19.35 4.48
C PRO A 51 -14.69 17.84 4.23
N VAL A 52 -15.80 17.37 3.68
CA VAL A 52 -15.91 15.98 3.22
C VAL A 52 -14.87 15.75 2.12
N GLN A 53 -14.02 14.76 2.32
CA GLN A 53 -13.00 14.39 1.36
C GLN A 53 -13.40 13.09 0.65
N GLU A 54 -13.75 13.18 -0.64
CA GLU A 54 -13.90 12.00 -1.50
C GLU A 54 -12.51 11.44 -1.85
N TYR A 55 -12.32 10.13 -1.73
CA TYR A 55 -11.05 9.45 -2.05
C TYR A 55 -11.11 8.77 -3.41
N PHE A 56 -12.11 7.91 -3.62
CA PHE A 56 -12.25 7.14 -4.86
C PHE A 56 -13.67 6.58 -5.03
N SER A 57 -14.02 6.23 -6.27
CA SER A 57 -15.29 5.54 -6.56
C SER A 57 -15.26 4.09 -6.06
N HIS A 58 -16.41 3.53 -5.70
CA HIS A 58 -16.53 2.11 -5.39
C HIS A 58 -16.08 1.22 -6.56
N LYS A 59 -16.35 1.65 -7.81
CA LYS A 59 -15.89 0.97 -9.03
C LYS A 59 -14.37 0.84 -9.09
N PHE A 60 -13.63 1.83 -8.60
CA PHE A 60 -12.17 1.76 -8.49
C PHE A 60 -11.75 0.70 -7.47
N VAL A 61 -12.28 0.78 -6.24
CA VAL A 61 -11.93 -0.15 -5.14
C VAL A 61 -12.18 -1.60 -5.52
N LYS A 62 -13.27 -1.86 -6.24
CA LYS A 62 -13.61 -3.21 -6.71
C LYS A 62 -12.50 -3.80 -7.62
N LYS A 63 -11.92 -2.98 -8.48
CA LYS A 63 -10.89 -3.39 -9.45
C LYS A 63 -9.46 -3.33 -8.91
N ALA A 64 -9.17 -2.37 -8.05
CA ALA A 64 -7.83 -2.15 -7.52
C ALA A 64 -7.40 -3.28 -6.58
N SER A 65 -6.10 -3.55 -6.52
CA SER A 65 -5.51 -4.37 -5.46
C SER A 65 -5.60 -3.62 -4.12
N PRO A 66 -5.53 -4.33 -2.97
CA PRO A 66 -5.37 -3.67 -1.66
C PRO A 66 -4.20 -2.67 -1.64
N LEU A 67 -3.05 -3.05 -2.22
CA LEU A 67 -1.87 -2.19 -2.38
C LEU A 67 -2.18 -0.92 -3.19
N GLY A 68 -2.86 -1.08 -4.33
CA GLY A 68 -3.27 0.03 -5.19
C GLY A 68 -4.25 0.98 -4.52
N ILE A 69 -5.12 0.50 -3.63
CA ILE A 69 -6.02 1.35 -2.83
C ILE A 69 -5.20 2.20 -1.86
N ILE A 70 -4.28 1.60 -1.12
CA ILE A 70 -3.42 2.32 -0.16
C ILE A 70 -2.59 3.37 -0.89
N PHE A 71 -1.96 3.00 -2.01
CA PHE A 71 -1.16 3.95 -2.78
C PHE A 71 -1.97 5.08 -3.41
N HIS A 72 -3.22 4.83 -3.78
CA HIS A 72 -4.13 5.91 -4.20
C HIS A 72 -4.41 6.88 -3.05
N ILE A 73 -4.60 6.38 -1.82
CA ILE A 73 -4.78 7.22 -0.62
C ILE A 73 -3.56 8.11 -0.38
N TYR A 74 -2.35 7.57 -0.53
CA TYR A 74 -1.08 8.32 -0.44
C TYR A 74 -0.74 9.13 -1.70
N ARG A 75 -1.58 9.08 -2.74
CA ARG A 75 -1.42 9.82 -4.01
C ARG A 75 -0.15 9.45 -4.79
N LEU A 76 0.27 8.20 -4.74
CA LEU A 76 1.36 7.71 -5.59
C LEU A 76 0.89 7.68 -7.06
N CYS A 77 1.77 8.08 -7.98
CA CYS A 77 1.46 8.03 -9.40
C CYS A 77 1.41 6.58 -9.92
N TYR A 78 0.74 6.37 -11.05
CA TYR A 78 0.54 5.05 -11.65
C TYR A 78 1.84 4.25 -11.83
N GLY A 79 2.93 4.90 -12.25
CA GLY A 79 4.23 4.24 -12.43
C GLY A 79 4.78 3.63 -11.13
N LYS A 80 4.63 4.33 -10.01
CA LYS A 80 5.04 3.82 -8.69
C LYS A 80 4.17 2.63 -8.29
N VAL A 81 2.85 2.76 -8.45
CA VAL A 81 1.91 1.66 -8.15
C VAL A 81 2.29 0.41 -8.92
N LYS A 82 2.54 0.54 -10.24
CA LYS A 82 2.89 -0.60 -11.09
C LYS A 82 4.20 -1.26 -10.69
N TYR A 83 5.23 -0.47 -10.40
CA TYR A 83 6.51 -1.00 -9.95
C TYR A 83 6.37 -1.85 -8.68
N PHE A 84 5.74 -1.30 -7.64
CA PHE A 84 5.59 -2.01 -6.38
C PHE A 84 4.61 -3.20 -6.47
N GLU A 85 3.57 -3.13 -7.30
CA GLU A 85 2.70 -4.30 -7.56
C GLU A 85 3.45 -5.45 -8.22
N GLN A 86 4.44 -5.17 -9.06
CA GLN A 86 5.21 -6.18 -9.79
C GLN A 86 6.36 -6.78 -8.96
N ASN A 87 6.91 -6.01 -8.03
CA ASN A 87 8.09 -6.38 -7.25
C ASN A 87 7.77 -6.52 -5.75
N TRP A 88 6.50 -6.73 -5.38
CA TRP A 88 6.08 -6.68 -3.97
C TRP A 88 6.78 -7.71 -3.09
N ASP A 89 7.20 -8.84 -3.67
CA ASP A 89 7.93 -9.89 -2.95
C ASP A 89 9.28 -9.42 -2.39
N ASP A 90 9.83 -8.32 -2.90
CA ASP A 90 11.05 -7.68 -2.40
C ASP A 90 10.80 -6.66 -1.29
N PHE A 91 9.54 -6.46 -0.89
CA PHE A 91 9.13 -5.47 0.10
C PHE A 91 8.30 -6.07 1.22
N SER A 92 8.37 -5.44 2.38
CA SER A 92 7.45 -5.68 3.50
C SER A 92 6.71 -4.41 3.90
N PRO A 93 5.41 -4.51 4.23
CA PRO A 93 4.64 -3.43 4.85
C PRO A 93 5.16 -3.12 6.26
N CYS A 94 5.30 -1.84 6.60
CA CYS A 94 5.79 -1.41 7.91
C CYS A 94 5.00 -0.23 8.50
N ILE A 95 5.06 -0.12 9.83
CA ILE A 95 4.61 1.04 10.61
C ILE A 95 5.70 1.45 11.61
N TYR A 96 5.76 2.74 11.95
CA TYR A 96 6.68 3.20 12.99
C TYR A 96 6.06 2.99 14.38
N ASN A 97 6.74 2.21 15.23
CA ASN A 97 6.37 2.02 16.62
C ASN A 97 7.18 2.98 17.52
N TRP A 98 6.50 4.00 18.04
CA TRP A 98 7.13 5.01 18.90
C TRP A 98 7.65 4.44 20.24
N GLN A 99 7.04 3.37 20.75
CA GLN A 99 7.48 2.75 22.02
C GLN A 99 8.80 2.00 21.86
N GLN A 100 9.02 1.43 20.67
CA GLN A 100 10.22 0.66 20.34
C GLN A 100 11.23 1.48 19.51
N GLU A 101 10.92 2.75 19.25
CA GLU A 101 11.68 3.69 18.40
C GLU A 101 12.14 3.08 17.06
N SER A 102 11.33 2.18 16.49
CA SER A 102 11.72 1.36 15.35
C SER A 102 10.55 1.07 14.42
N PHE A 103 10.89 0.67 13.20
CA PHE A 103 9.91 0.22 12.22
C PHE A 103 9.65 -1.27 12.40
N VAL A 104 8.39 -1.63 12.53
CA VAL A 104 7.92 -3.01 12.66
C VAL A 104 7.12 -3.40 11.44
N GLU A 105 7.27 -4.66 11.02
CA GLU A 105 6.42 -5.25 9.99
C GLU A 105 4.97 -5.28 10.49
N THR A 106 4.03 -5.05 9.57
CA THR A 106 2.61 -4.98 9.87
C THR A 106 1.79 -5.64 8.78
N GLU A 107 0.47 -5.71 8.94
CA GLU A 107 -0.41 -6.15 7.88
C GLU A 107 -0.49 -5.10 6.76
N LEU A 108 -0.73 -5.54 5.52
CA LEU A 108 -0.78 -4.65 4.36
C LEU A 108 -1.72 -3.46 4.58
N TYR A 109 -2.93 -3.71 5.10
CA TYR A 109 -3.91 -2.64 5.33
C TYR A 109 -3.42 -1.55 6.29
N ASP A 110 -2.47 -1.88 7.18
CA ASP A 110 -1.98 -0.97 8.22
C ASP A 110 -0.61 -0.34 7.92
N MET A 111 -0.06 -0.58 6.74
CA MET A 111 1.22 0.03 6.39
C MET A 111 1.14 1.55 6.25
N GLU A 112 2.20 2.22 6.65
CA GLU A 112 2.48 3.63 6.33
C GLU A 112 3.86 3.81 5.69
N TYR A 113 4.67 2.76 5.79
CA TYR A 113 6.02 2.63 5.25
C TYR A 113 6.15 1.30 4.52
N ILE A 114 7.10 1.22 3.62
CA ILE A 114 7.52 -0.05 3.00
C ILE A 114 9.02 -0.22 3.19
N LYS A 115 9.45 -1.43 3.53
CA LYS A 115 10.85 -1.78 3.70
C LYS A 115 11.28 -2.69 2.57
N HIS A 116 12.32 -2.30 1.85
CA HIS A 116 12.97 -3.18 0.88
C HIS A 116 13.77 -4.25 1.64
N LEU A 117 13.45 -5.53 1.40
CA LEU A 117 13.92 -6.63 2.24
C LEU A 117 15.44 -6.82 2.16
N SER A 118 16.03 -6.70 0.97
CA SER A 118 17.45 -6.95 0.77
C SER A 118 18.34 -5.82 1.31
N THR A 119 17.93 -4.55 1.16
CA THR A 119 18.74 -3.40 1.59
C THR A 119 18.38 -2.89 2.98
N GLY A 120 17.21 -3.26 3.51
CA GLY A 120 16.66 -2.70 4.74
C GLY A 120 16.22 -1.24 4.63
N ILE A 121 16.23 -0.65 3.43
CA ILE A 121 15.81 0.74 3.22
C ILE A 121 14.30 0.87 3.43
N ILE A 122 13.90 1.91 4.14
CA ILE A 122 12.51 2.19 4.49
C ILE A 122 12.02 3.43 3.77
N PHE A 123 10.88 3.30 3.11
CA PHE A 123 10.21 4.39 2.40
C PHE A 123 8.93 4.78 3.12
N ASP A 124 8.85 6.03 3.56
CA ASP A 124 7.58 6.66 3.93
C ASP A 124 6.74 6.88 2.67
N LEU A 125 5.50 6.38 2.66
CA LEU A 125 4.63 6.49 1.49
C LEU A 125 4.33 7.96 1.11
N ARG A 126 4.32 8.87 2.09
CA ARG A 126 4.17 10.32 1.85
C ARG A 126 5.40 10.90 1.17
N ASN A 127 6.60 10.48 1.55
CA ASN A 127 7.84 10.95 0.91
C ASN A 127 7.99 10.36 -0.49
N LEU A 128 7.64 9.09 -0.65
CA LEU A 128 7.62 8.41 -1.94
C LEU A 128 6.68 9.12 -2.92
N ALA A 129 5.53 9.61 -2.46
CA ALA A 129 4.61 10.42 -3.27
C ALA A 129 5.21 11.76 -3.72
N ARG A 130 6.22 12.31 -3.02
CA ARG A 130 6.87 13.59 -3.36
C ARG A 130 7.93 13.45 -4.47
N ILE A 131 8.30 12.22 -4.86
CA ILE A 131 9.19 11.98 -5.99
C ILE A 131 8.42 12.26 -7.29
N ASN A 132 8.42 13.51 -7.72
CA ASN A 132 7.62 13.97 -8.86
C ASN A 132 8.32 13.80 -10.21
N LYS A 133 9.66 13.74 -10.21
CA LYS A 133 10.43 13.49 -11.44
C LYS A 133 10.48 12.00 -11.70
N TYR A 134 10.17 11.62 -12.94
CA TYR A 134 10.22 10.23 -13.38
C TYR A 134 11.65 9.66 -13.28
N GLU A 135 12.65 10.43 -13.68
CA GLU A 135 14.07 10.06 -13.64
C GLU A 135 14.56 9.75 -12.23
N ASP A 136 14.15 10.55 -11.23
CA ASP A 136 14.49 10.32 -9.83
C ASP A 136 13.90 8.99 -9.34
N PHE A 137 12.67 8.66 -9.76
CA PHE A 137 12.04 7.39 -9.41
C PHE A 137 12.73 6.20 -10.10
N VAL A 138 13.06 6.30 -11.38
CA VAL A 138 13.80 5.24 -12.10
C VAL A 138 15.18 5.03 -11.49
N THR A 139 15.87 6.10 -11.11
CA THR A 139 17.18 6.02 -10.44
C THR A 139 17.06 5.27 -9.11
N LEU A 140 15.99 5.53 -8.35
CA LEU A 140 15.70 4.79 -7.12
C LEU A 140 15.47 3.29 -7.39
N CYS A 141 14.64 2.94 -8.38
CA CYS A 141 14.37 1.55 -8.74
C CYS A 141 15.65 0.80 -9.14
N ASN A 142 16.44 1.38 -10.05
CA ASN A 142 17.71 0.80 -10.49
C ASN A 142 18.68 0.60 -9.32
N TYR A 143 18.73 1.57 -8.40
CA TYR A 143 19.56 1.45 -7.21
C TYR A 143 19.16 0.25 -6.34
N LEU A 144 17.85 0.05 -6.11
CA LEU A 144 17.36 -1.09 -5.32
C LEU A 144 17.68 -2.43 -5.98
N GLU A 145 17.42 -2.55 -7.28
CA GLU A 145 17.70 -3.74 -8.08
C GLU A 145 19.20 -4.06 -8.12
N ASP A 146 20.06 -3.04 -8.29
CA ASP A 146 21.51 -3.20 -8.26
C ASP A 146 22.00 -3.71 -6.89
N GLN A 147 21.44 -3.19 -5.80
CA GLN A 147 21.80 -3.70 -4.46
C GLN A 147 21.35 -5.15 -4.28
N GLN A 148 20.12 -5.49 -4.69
CA GLN A 148 19.60 -6.86 -4.61
C GLN A 148 20.45 -7.85 -5.40
N ASN A 149 20.89 -7.47 -6.60
CA ASN A 149 21.78 -8.30 -7.42
C ASN A 149 23.15 -8.52 -6.76
N ARG A 150 23.71 -7.49 -6.12
CA ARG A 150 24.97 -7.61 -5.38
C ARG A 150 24.87 -8.56 -4.19
N PHE A 151 23.78 -8.48 -3.42
CA PHE A 151 23.54 -9.40 -2.31
C PHE A 151 23.35 -10.84 -2.77
N THR A 152 22.60 -11.05 -3.86
CA THR A 152 22.42 -12.39 -4.46
C THR A 152 23.75 -12.98 -4.93
N LEU A 153 24.59 -12.18 -5.61
CA LEU A 153 25.91 -12.62 -6.07
C LEU A 153 26.87 -12.90 -4.91
N ALA A 154 26.85 -12.10 -3.84
CA ALA A 154 27.66 -12.33 -2.66
C ALA A 154 27.28 -13.65 -1.95
N PHE A 155 25.98 -13.96 -1.87
CA PHE A 155 25.49 -15.21 -1.28
C PHE A 155 25.87 -16.45 -2.11
N ILE A 156 25.88 -16.34 -3.45
CA ILE A 156 26.33 -17.41 -4.34
C ILE A 156 27.87 -17.56 -4.32
N ALA A 157 28.60 -16.47 -4.07
CA ALA A 157 30.06 -16.45 -4.03
C ALA A 157 30.66 -16.92 -2.68
N GLU A 158 29.85 -17.31 -1.69
CA GLU A 158 30.29 -18.00 -0.48
C GLU A 158 30.07 -19.54 -0.56
N PRO A 159 30.85 -20.31 -1.34
CA PRO A 159 30.86 -21.75 -1.18
C PRO A 159 31.70 -22.11 0.06
N THR A 160 31.04 -22.64 1.10
CA THR A 160 31.58 -23.63 2.06
C THR A 160 33.07 -23.50 2.39
N LEU A 161 33.44 -22.57 3.28
CA LEU A 161 34.70 -22.61 4.03
C LEU A 161 34.44 -22.86 5.52
N LYS A 162 33.73 -23.95 5.84
CA LYS A 162 33.78 -24.59 7.17
C LYS A 162 33.54 -26.09 7.02
N GLN A 163 34.61 -26.84 6.76
CA GLN A 163 34.87 -28.19 7.28
C GLN A 163 36.22 -28.70 6.76
N ILE A 164 37.33 -28.10 7.21
CA ILE A 164 38.62 -28.78 7.38
C ILE A 164 39.27 -28.19 8.64
N SER A 165 39.86 -29.05 9.48
CA SER A 165 40.41 -28.86 10.85
C SER A 165 39.37 -29.07 11.96
N GLU A 166 39.45 -30.09 12.82
CA GLU A 166 40.50 -31.09 13.16
C GLU A 166 39.87 -32.46 13.44
#